data_AF-A0A6B3IC79-F1
#
_entry.id   AF-A0A6B3IC79-F1
#
_cell.length_a   1.000
_cell.length_b   1.000
_cell.length_c   1.000
_cell.angle_alpha   90.00
_cell.angle_beta   90.00
_cell.angle_gamma   90.00
#
_symmetry.space_group_name_H-M   'P 1'
#
loop_
_entity.id
_entity.type
_entity.pdbx_description
1 polymer ?
#
loop_
_entity_poly.entity_id
_entity_poly.type
_entity_poly.pdbx_seq_one_letter_code
_entity_poly.pdbx_strand_id
1 'polypeptide(L)'
;YKWTQWIFLQIFNSWYDTEADRARPIAELVEQFENGTRATPDGREWSALSAAERADLLGEYRLAYASDAPVNWSPGLGTVLANEEVTADGRSERGNFPV
;
A
#
# COMPACT_ATOMS: atom_id res chain seq x y z
N TYR A 1 0.48 18.47 -10.01
CA TYR A 1 -0.38 17.80 -9.00
C TYR A 1 -1.36 16.77 -9.56
N LYS A 2 -2.19 17.07 -10.58
CA LYS A 2 -3.15 16.07 -11.14
C LYS A 2 -2.52 14.74 -11.56
N TRP A 3 -1.33 14.78 -12.16
CA TRP A 3 -0.66 13.59 -12.68
C TRP A 3 0.01 12.73 -11.61
N THR A 4 0.61 13.37 -10.59
CA THR A 4 1.36 12.67 -9.53
C THR A 4 0.46 11.88 -8.60
N GLN A 5 -0.75 12.37 -8.30
CA GLN A 5 -1.70 11.62 -7.46
C GLN A 5 -2.41 10.52 -8.25
N TRP A 6 -2.68 10.76 -9.54
CA TRP A 6 -3.39 9.81 -10.39
C TRP A 6 -2.61 8.50 -10.58
N ILE A 7 -1.29 8.56 -10.75
CA ILE A 7 -0.49 7.35 -10.98
C ILE A 7 -0.52 6.41 -9.77
N PHE A 8 -0.54 6.91 -8.53
CA PHE A 8 -0.67 6.06 -7.34
C PHE A 8 -2.01 5.33 -7.31
N LEU A 9 -3.09 6.00 -7.73
CA LEU A 9 -4.39 5.33 -7.87
C LEU A 9 -4.38 4.27 -8.97
N GLN A 10 -3.65 4.49 -10.07
CA GLN A 10 -3.52 3.47 -11.12
C GLN A 10 -2.77 2.24 -10.60
N ILE A 11 -1.64 2.44 -9.93
CA ILE A 11 -0.83 1.33 -9.40
C ILE A 11 -1.60 0.59 -8.30
N PHE A 12 -2.26 1.31 -7.39
CA PHE A 12 -3.06 0.70 -6.32
C PHE A 12 -4.26 -0.10 -6.85
N ASN A 13 -4.86 0.31 -7.98
CA ASN A 13 -5.97 -0.41 -8.61
C ASN A 13 -5.52 -1.44 -9.65
N SER A 14 -4.26 -1.88 -9.60
CA SER A 14 -3.68 -2.88 -10.50
C SER A 14 -2.96 -4.00 -9.76
N TRP A 15 -2.88 -5.18 -10.38
CA TRP A 15 -2.11 -6.34 -9.93
C TRP A 15 -1.26 -6.89 -11.08
N TYR A 16 -0.17 -7.59 -10.77
CA TYR A 16 0.63 -8.27 -11.81
C TYR A 16 0.06 -9.64 -12.12
N ASP A 17 -0.39 -9.84 -13.36
CA ASP A 17 -0.80 -11.15 -13.85
C ASP A 17 0.41 -11.88 -14.44
N THR A 18 0.86 -12.92 -13.75
CA THR A 18 2.01 -13.74 -14.18
C THR A 18 1.71 -14.59 -15.41
N GLU A 19 0.43 -14.89 -15.70
CA GLU A 19 0.05 -15.64 -16.90
C GLU A 19 -0.03 -14.74 -18.13
N ALA A 20 -0.57 -13.53 -17.96
CA ALA A 20 -0.67 -12.54 -19.03
C ALA A 20 0.60 -11.67 -19.19
N ASP A 21 1.58 -11.85 -18.29
CA ASP A 21 2.85 -11.12 -18.20
C ASP A 21 2.70 -9.59 -18.25
N ARG A 22 1.70 -9.08 -17.51
CA ARG A 22 1.38 -7.64 -17.49
C ARG A 22 0.55 -7.23 -16.28
N ALA A 23 0.55 -5.93 -15.99
CA ALA A 23 -0.39 -5.36 -15.04
C ALA A 23 -1.83 -5.42 -15.58
N ARG A 24 -2.78 -5.82 -14.72
CA ARG A 24 -4.22 -5.83 -15.02
C ARG A 24 -5.01 -5.07 -13.94
N PRO A 25 -6.19 -4.53 -14.27
CA PRO A 25 -7.07 -3.91 -13.29
C PRO A 25 -7.46 -4.88 -12.18
N ILE A 26 -7.50 -4.40 -10.94
CA ILE A 26 -7.92 -5.23 -9.80
C ILE A 26 -9.37 -5.70 -9.90
N ALA A 27 -10.23 -4.97 -10.61
CA ALA A 27 -11.62 -5.37 -10.84
C ALA A 27 -11.71 -6.74 -11.54
N GLU A 28 -10.78 -7.05 -12.46
CA GLU A 28 -10.73 -8.34 -13.14
C GLU A 28 -10.33 -9.48 -12.17
N LEU A 29 -9.51 -9.18 -11.16
CA LEU A 29 -9.18 -10.15 -10.11
C LEU A 29 -10.38 -10.41 -9.19
N VAL A 30 -11.15 -9.37 -8.85
CA VAL A 30 -12.40 -9.51 -8.09
C VAL A 30 -13.38 -10.40 -8.85
N GLU A 31 -13.56 -10.16 -10.16
CA GLU A 31 -14.43 -10.97 -11.00
C GLU A 31 -13.98 -12.45 -11.03
N GLN A 32 -12.67 -12.73 -11.10
CA GLN A 32 -12.14 -14.11 -11.03
C GLN A 32 -12.49 -14.83 -9.72
N PHE A 33 -12.49 -14.12 -8.59
CA PHE A 33 -12.91 -14.69 -7.31
C PHE A 33 -14.43 -14.85 -7.22
N GLU A 34 -15.20 -13.89 -7.75
CA GLU A 34 -16.67 -13.92 -7.73
C GLU A 34 -17.24 -15.03 -8.61
N ASN A 35 -16.65 -15.27 -9.79
CA ASN A 35 -17.10 -16.30 -10.71
C ASN A 35 -16.47 -17.69 -10.46
N GLY A 36 -15.58 -17.80 -9.47
CA GLY A 36 -14.93 -19.04 -9.07
C GLY A 36 -13.80 -19.53 -10.00
N THR A 37 -13.38 -18.72 -11.00
CA THR A 37 -12.21 -19.05 -11.84
C THR A 37 -10.92 -19.08 -11.01
N ARG A 38 -10.87 -18.29 -9.93
CA ARG A 38 -9.78 -18.29 -8.95
C ARG A 38 -10.31 -18.63 -7.57
N ALA A 39 -9.70 -19.63 -6.93
CA ALA A 39 -10.01 -20.00 -5.54
C ALA A 39 -9.30 -19.06 -4.55
N THR A 40 -9.91 -18.79 -3.39
CA THR A 40 -9.22 -18.11 -2.30
C THR A 40 -8.14 -19.03 -1.71
N PRO A 41 -7.05 -18.48 -1.15
CA PRO A 41 -5.98 -19.30 -0.58
C PRO A 41 -6.41 -20.19 0.59
N ASP A 42 -7.44 -19.78 1.33
CA ASP A 42 -7.99 -20.50 2.47
C ASP A 42 -9.12 -21.49 2.10
N GLY A 43 -9.47 -21.56 0.82
CA GLY A 43 -10.51 -22.47 0.28
C GLY A 43 -11.95 -22.06 0.56
N ARG A 44 -12.20 -20.93 1.22
CA ARG A 44 -13.55 -20.38 1.40
C ARG A 44 -14.08 -19.80 0.09
N GLU A 45 -15.40 -19.73 -0.08
CA GLU A 45 -15.95 -18.96 -1.19
C GLU A 45 -15.70 -17.46 -0.96
N TRP A 46 -15.45 -16.72 -2.05
CA TRP A 46 -15.32 -15.26 -2.00
C TRP A 46 -16.51 -14.57 -1.33
N SER A 47 -17.72 -15.09 -1.59
CA SER A 47 -18.99 -14.64 -1.01
C SER A 47 -19.01 -14.74 0.53
N ALA A 48 -18.27 -15.69 1.10
CA ALA A 48 -18.19 -15.94 2.54
C ALA A 48 -17.15 -15.06 3.27
N LEU A 49 -16.26 -14.38 2.54
CA LEU A 49 -15.32 -13.42 3.10
C LEU A 49 -16.01 -12.09 3.44
N SER A 50 -15.65 -11.51 4.57
CA SER A 50 -16.02 -10.14 4.93
C SER A 50 -15.31 -9.12 4.02
N ALA A 51 -15.79 -7.87 4.02
CA ALA A 51 -15.17 -6.80 3.23
C ALA A 51 -13.69 -6.56 3.61
N ALA A 52 -13.34 -6.70 4.88
CA ALA A 52 -11.96 -6.55 5.35
C ALA A 52 -11.08 -7.70 4.84
N GLU A 53 -11.52 -8.96 4.99
CA GLU A 53 -10.77 -10.11 4.48
C GLU A 53 -10.57 -10.07 2.96
N ARG A 54 -11.59 -9.60 2.22
CA ARG A 54 -11.47 -9.36 0.77
C ARG A 54 -10.43 -8.29 0.47
N ALA A 55 -10.43 -7.18 1.22
CA ALA A 55 -9.47 -6.10 1.04
C ALA A 55 -8.02 -6.57 1.33
N ASP A 56 -7.82 -7.33 2.41
CA ASP A 56 -6.52 -7.89 2.79
C ASP A 56 -6.02 -8.86 1.72
N LEU A 57 -6.86 -9.83 1.32
CA LEU A 57 -6.52 -10.78 0.25
C LEU A 57 -6.16 -10.07 -1.05
N LEU A 58 -6.94 -9.08 -1.45
CA LEU A 58 -6.67 -8.30 -2.64
C LEU A 58 -5.41 -7.43 -2.50
N GLY A 59 -5.02 -7.04 -1.28
CA GLY A 59 -3.79 -6.33 -0.96
C GLY A 59 -2.55 -7.12 -1.33
N GLU A 60 -2.56 -8.43 -1.10
CA GLU A 60 -1.46 -9.36 -1.44
C GLU A 60 -1.15 -9.42 -2.95
N TYR A 61 -2.09 -9.02 -3.81
CA TYR A 61 -1.91 -9.01 -5.26
C TYR A 61 -1.55 -7.63 -5.84
N ARG A 62 -1.79 -6.55 -5.09
CA ARG A 62 -1.63 -5.20 -5.63
C ARG A 62 -0.18 -4.86 -5.91
N LEU A 63 0.01 -4.04 -6.94
CA LEU A 63 1.32 -3.45 -7.23
C LEU A 63 1.74 -2.37 -6.22
N ALA A 64 0.81 -1.87 -5.41
CA ALA A 64 1.09 -0.94 -4.31
C ALA A 64 0.30 -1.34 -3.07
N TYR A 65 0.97 -1.30 -1.92
CA TYR A 65 0.40 -1.60 -0.61
C TYR A 65 0.53 -0.40 0.32
N ALA A 66 -0.33 -0.36 1.34
CA ALA A 66 -0.16 0.55 2.47
C ALA A 66 0.63 -0.17 3.55
N SER A 67 1.61 0.50 4.15
CA SER A 67 2.34 0.00 5.30
C SER A 67 2.64 1.13 6.26
N ASP A 68 2.53 0.85 7.55
CA ASP A 68 2.97 1.74 8.59
C ASP A 68 4.44 1.48 8.91
N ALA A 69 5.24 2.53 8.97
CA ALA A 69 6.63 2.48 9.37
C ALA A 69 6.89 3.56 10.43
N PRO A 70 7.76 3.30 11.43
CA PRO A 70 8.17 4.34 12.35
C PRO A 70 8.90 5.45 11.59
N VAL A 71 8.67 6.69 12.00
CA VAL A 71 9.26 7.88 11.40
C VAL A 71 9.92 8.74 12.47
N ASN A 72 10.99 9.44 12.09
CA ASN A 72 11.56 10.51 12.91
C ASN A 72 10.59 11.70 12.88
N TRP A 73 10.07 12.11 14.03
CA TRP A 73 9.07 13.18 14.12
C TRP A 73 9.59 14.30 15.00
N SER A 74 9.67 15.53 14.46
CA SER A 74 10.01 16.68 15.29
C SER A 74 8.76 17.47 15.67
N PRO A 75 8.32 17.46 16.95
CA PRO A 75 7.15 18.22 17.38
C PRO A 75 7.34 19.73 17.22
N GLY A 76 8.57 20.23 17.39
CA GLY A 76 8.89 21.65 17.27
C GLY A 76 8.79 22.19 15.84
N LEU A 77 8.99 21.32 14.85
CA LEU A 77 8.83 21.65 13.43
C LEU A 77 7.46 21.21 12.87
N GLY A 78 6.78 20.29 13.56
CA GLY A 78 5.51 19.74 13.10
C GLY A 78 5.64 18.93 11.80
N THR A 79 6.78 18.27 11.59
CA THR A 79 7.05 17.49 10.37
C THR A 79 7.85 16.23 10.67
N VAL A 80 7.70 15.26 9.77
CA VAL A 80 8.59 14.09 9.68
C VAL A 80 9.94 14.52 9.12
N LEU A 81 11.01 13.89 9.58
CA LEU A 81 12.39 14.12 9.17
C LEU A 81 12.98 12.87 8.49
N ALA A 82 13.79 13.09 7.47
CA ALA A 82 14.65 12.05 6.91
C ALA A 82 15.79 11.69 7.88
N ASN A 83 16.42 10.53 7.71
CA ASN A 83 17.53 10.10 8.56
C ASN A 83 18.71 11.08 8.50
N GLU A 84 18.96 11.65 7.31
CA GLU A 84 20.00 12.65 7.07
C GLU A 84 19.73 13.98 7.78
N GLU A 85 18.48 14.25 8.17
CA GLU A 85 18.06 15.46 8.88
C GLU A 85 18.11 15.30 10.41
N VAL A 86 18.52 14.13 10.91
CA VAL A 86 18.66 13.83 12.34
C VAL A 86 20.15 13.72 12.69
N THR A 87 20.59 14.60 13.57
CA THR A 87 21.96 14.59 14.13
C THR A 87 22.20 13.35 14.99
N ALA A 88 23.47 13.00 15.21
CA ALA A 88 23.86 11.85 16.06
C ALA A 88 23.32 11.95 17.50
N ASP A 89 23.02 13.17 17.97
CA ASP A 89 22.46 13.43 19.29
C ASP A 89 20.91 13.34 19.33
N GLY A 90 20.26 12.88 18.25
CA GLY A 90 18.81 12.71 18.17
C GLY A 90 18.05 14.04 18.05
N ARG A 91 18.64 15.01 17.35
CA ARG A 91 18.05 16.36 17.17
C ARG A 91 17.94 16.72 15.70
N SER A 92 16.95 17.53 15.36
CA SER A 92 16.76 18.03 13.99
C SER A 92 17.95 18.91 13.59
N GLU A 93 18.52 18.66 12.41
CA GLU A 93 19.61 19.48 11.84
C GLU A 93 19.20 20.96 11.81
N ARG A 94 17.94 21.21 11.40
CA ARG A 94 17.37 22.54 11.38
C ARG A 94 16.64 22.86 12.68
N GLY A 95 17.06 23.92 13.36
CA GLY A 95 16.38 24.42 14.58
C GLY A 95 16.73 23.67 15.87
N ASN A 96 17.49 22.57 15.80
CA ASN A 96 17.99 21.84 16.96
C ASN A 96 16.87 21.39 17.91
N PHE A 97 15.75 20.86 17.39
CA PHE A 97 14.64 20.34 18.19
C PHE A 97 14.82 18.84 18.46
N PRO A 98 14.25 18.30 19.56
CA PRO A 98 14.16 16.85 19.76
C PRO A 98 13.37 16.18 18.62
N VAL A 99 13.76 14.94 18.34
CA VAL A 99 13.21 14.05 17.32
C VAL A 99 12.78 12.74 17.96
#